data_AF-A0A8C5S8S0-F1
#
_entry.id   AF-A0A8C5S8S0-F1
#
_cell.length_a   1.000
_cell.length_b   1.000
_cell.length_c   1.000
_cell.angle_alpha   90.00
_cell.angle_beta   90.00
_cell.angle_gamma   90.00
#
_symmetry.space_group_name_H-M   'P 1'
#
loop_
_entity.id
_entity.type
_entity.pdbx_description
1 polymer ?
#
loop_
_entity_poly.entity_id
_entity_poly.type
_entity_poly.pdbx_seq_one_letter_code
_entity_poly.pdbx_strand_id
1 'polypeptide(L)'
;MWPGSMDTNDALISLLVMAGIILLVGACRQLAYRGLRRTTNWFNFTQELTATFQICTCTHELCLLGSLLPHPQVALWLTYIFTVLHGWTLAGSVGNPASSIQQFYKGQLGVHAWCLQTSAQFAAAVLAHLCMKLIWMLGFTSGHSRALPDLCSNPIQTTISNAFGLEFLFSFLLHLTLLQFQAMSPTMKVHLVALLITSFVYAGGHLTGAVFNPALAFSLHGSCFIDQFWNYLVVYYTTQTPILICFFLPFSNY
;
A
#
# COMPACT_ATOMS: atom_id res chain seq x y z
N MET A 1 -3.19 9.74 -36.90
CA MET A 1 -3.45 9.62 -35.46
C MET A 1 -2.14 9.16 -34.84
N TRP A 2 -1.40 10.04 -34.18
CA TRP A 2 -0.12 9.68 -33.55
C TRP A 2 -0.42 8.91 -32.25
N PRO A 3 -0.01 7.63 -32.12
CA PRO A 3 -0.13 6.92 -30.85
C PRO A 3 1.03 7.39 -29.96
N GLY A 4 0.76 8.28 -29.00
CA GLY A 4 1.80 8.68 -28.05
C GLY A 4 1.66 10.02 -27.34
N SER A 5 0.65 10.84 -27.63
CA SER A 5 0.38 12.00 -26.77
C SER A 5 -0.34 11.54 -25.51
N MET A 6 0.31 11.68 -24.36
CA MET A 6 -0.31 11.64 -23.04
C MET A 6 -1.65 12.39 -23.10
N ASP A 7 -2.76 11.74 -22.79
CA ASP A 7 -3.98 12.48 -22.48
C ASP A 7 -3.72 13.15 -21.13
N THR A 8 -3.19 14.37 -21.16
CA THR A 8 -2.90 15.19 -19.97
C THR A 8 -4.09 15.26 -19.01
N ASN A 9 -5.30 15.11 -19.57
CA ASN A 9 -6.56 15.05 -18.85
C ASN A 9 -6.66 13.80 -17.96
N ASP A 10 -6.23 12.63 -18.43
CA ASP A 10 -6.29 11.38 -17.66
C ASP A 10 -5.38 11.47 -16.43
N ALA A 11 -4.15 11.97 -16.63
CA ALA A 11 -3.21 12.20 -15.54
C ALA A 11 -3.71 13.24 -14.54
N LEU A 12 -4.25 14.36 -15.03
CA LEU A 12 -4.79 15.42 -14.19
C LEU A 12 -5.97 14.92 -13.34
N ILE A 13 -6.91 14.19 -13.94
CA ILE A 13 -8.08 13.67 -13.23
C ILE A 13 -7.66 12.67 -12.15
N SER A 14 -6.75 11.75 -12.45
CA SER A 14 -6.21 10.79 -11.48
C SER A 14 -5.57 11.52 -10.29
N LEU A 15 -4.74 12.54 -10.56
CA LEU A 15 -4.11 13.35 -9.51
C LEU A 15 -5.13 14.13 -8.67
N LEU A 16 -6.20 14.64 -9.29
CA LEU A 16 -7.30 15.31 -8.58
C LEU A 16 -8.08 14.34 -7.68
N VAL A 17 -8.35 13.12 -8.15
CA VAL A 17 -8.96 12.05 -7.37
C VAL A 17 -8.10 11.72 -6.15
N MET A 18 -6.80 11.50 -6.35
CA MET A 18 -5.85 11.23 -5.27
C MET A 18 -5.77 12.39 -4.26
N ALA A 19 -5.71 13.63 -4.73
CA ALA A 19 -5.70 14.81 -3.86
C ALA A 19 -7.00 14.92 -3.05
N GLY A 20 -8.15 14.69 -3.68
CA GLY A 20 -9.45 14.65 -3.02
C GLY A 20 -9.53 13.58 -1.92
N ILE A 21 -8.99 12.39 -2.18
CA ILE A 21 -8.93 11.31 -1.19
C ILE A 21 -8.02 11.69 -0.01
N ILE A 22 -6.83 12.24 -0.26
CA ILE A 22 -5.92 12.67 0.80
C ILE A 22 -6.57 13.74 1.69
N LEU A 23 -7.28 14.70 1.10
CA LEU A 23 -8.00 15.73 1.86
C LEU A 23 -9.15 15.14 2.68
N LEU A 24 -9.93 14.23 2.09
CA LEU A 24 -11.02 13.53 2.78
C LEU A 24 -10.48 12.72 3.97
N VAL A 25 -9.43 11.94 3.76
CA VAL A 25 -8.78 11.15 4.81
C VAL A 25 -8.22 12.06 5.90
N GLY A 26 -7.57 13.16 5.54
CA GLY A 26 -7.10 14.17 6.49
C GLY A 26 -8.23 14.73 7.35
N ALA A 27 -9.37 15.08 6.74
CA ALA A 27 -10.57 15.54 7.46
C ALA A 27 -11.13 14.46 8.40
N CYS A 28 -11.26 13.21 7.93
CA CYS A 28 -11.72 12.09 8.75
C CYS A 28 -10.79 11.84 9.95
N ARG A 29 -9.47 11.88 9.75
CA ARG A 29 -8.47 11.70 10.83
C ARG A 29 -8.54 12.83 11.86
N GLN A 30 -8.72 14.07 11.41
CA GLN A 30 -8.91 15.25 12.28
C GLN A 30 -10.20 15.15 13.11
N LEU A 31 -11.30 14.73 12.49
CA LEU A 31 -12.58 14.52 13.18
C LEU A 31 -12.46 13.38 14.21
N ALA A 32 -11.81 12.27 13.84
CA ALA A 32 -11.54 11.16 14.76
C ALA A 32 -10.66 11.60 15.94
N TYR A 33 -9.66 12.45 15.72
CA TYR A 33 -8.84 13.00 16.80
C TYR A 33 -9.66 13.88 17.76
N ARG A 34 -10.62 14.66 17.25
CA ARG A 34 -11.50 15.49 18.09
C ARG A 34 -12.53 14.67 18.86
N GLY A 35 -13.15 13.68 18.22
CA GLY A 35 -14.28 12.93 18.76
C GLY A 35 -13.93 11.63 19.48
N LEU A 36 -12.93 10.89 18.99
CA LEU A 36 -12.65 9.51 19.43
C LEU A 36 -11.35 9.37 20.24
N ARG A 37 -10.55 10.43 20.42
CA ARG A 37 -9.27 10.34 21.15
C ARG A 37 -9.36 9.77 22.57
N ARG A 38 -10.53 9.86 23.21
CA ARG A 38 -10.77 9.31 24.56
C ARG A 38 -11.06 7.80 24.53
N THR A 39 -11.43 7.26 23.38
CA THR A 39 -11.67 5.84 23.14
C THR A 39 -10.54 5.26 22.29
N THR A 40 -9.41 4.94 22.93
CA THR A 40 -8.15 4.57 22.26
C THR A 40 -8.31 3.49 21.20
N ASN A 41 -9.11 2.45 21.46
CA ASN A 41 -9.35 1.37 20.49
C ASN A 41 -10.00 1.88 19.20
N TRP A 42 -11.11 2.64 19.32
CA TRP A 42 -11.82 3.19 18.17
C TRP A 42 -11.02 4.27 17.44
N PHE A 43 -10.24 5.06 18.19
CA PHE A 43 -9.32 6.02 17.60
C PHE A 43 -8.28 5.31 16.74
N ASN A 44 -7.56 4.32 17.29
CA ASN A 44 -6.55 3.55 16.56
C ASN A 44 -7.15 2.82 15.36
N PHE A 45 -8.30 2.16 15.53
CA PHE A 45 -9.03 1.53 14.43
C PHE A 45 -9.30 2.51 13.29
N THR A 46 -9.82 3.70 13.62
CA THR A 46 -10.13 4.73 12.60
C THR A 46 -8.85 5.26 11.93
N GLN A 47 -7.77 5.44 12.69
CA GLN A 47 -6.48 5.87 12.14
C GLN A 47 -5.92 4.83 11.17
N GLU A 48 -5.95 3.54 11.51
CA GLU A 48 -5.50 2.45 10.63
C GLU A 48 -6.40 2.28 9.41
N LEU A 49 -7.73 2.33 9.59
CA LEU A 49 -8.71 2.27 8.51
C LEU A 49 -8.45 3.38 7.48
N THR A 50 -8.35 4.63 7.95
CA THR A 50 -8.16 5.79 7.07
C THR A 50 -6.77 5.80 6.40
N ALA A 51 -5.73 5.35 7.11
CA ALA A 51 -4.39 5.25 6.56
C ALA A 51 -4.30 4.21 5.44
N THR A 52 -4.76 2.98 5.69
CA THR A 52 -4.74 1.93 4.68
C THR A 52 -5.65 2.27 3.51
N PHE A 53 -6.80 2.92 3.76
CA PHE A 53 -7.71 3.36 2.69
C PHE A 53 -6.98 4.32 1.74
N GLN A 54 -6.34 5.37 2.29
CA GLN A 54 -5.58 6.33 1.50
C GLN A 54 -4.47 5.66 0.67
N ILE A 55 -3.68 4.78 1.30
CA ILE A 55 -2.60 4.05 0.61
C ILE A 55 -3.20 3.25 -0.55
N CYS A 56 -4.23 2.43 -0.29
CA CYS A 56 -4.81 1.56 -1.31
C CYS A 56 -5.40 2.36 -2.47
N THR A 57 -6.25 3.35 -2.21
CA THR A 57 -6.90 4.14 -3.27
C THR A 57 -5.90 4.94 -4.09
N CYS A 58 -4.87 5.51 -3.44
CA CYS A 58 -3.81 6.22 -4.17
C CYS A 58 -2.97 5.25 -4.99
N THR A 59 -2.67 4.05 -4.48
CA THR A 59 -1.93 3.05 -5.27
C THR A 59 -2.74 2.55 -6.47
N HIS A 60 -4.06 2.40 -6.36
CA HIS A 60 -4.92 2.08 -7.52
C HIS A 60 -4.74 3.11 -8.66
N GLU A 61 -4.80 4.41 -8.34
CA GLU A 61 -4.57 5.48 -9.31
C GLU A 61 -3.11 5.52 -9.82
N LEU A 62 -2.12 5.25 -8.96
CA LEU A 62 -0.71 5.17 -9.39
C LEU A 62 -0.48 3.99 -10.35
N CYS A 63 -1.09 2.84 -10.11
CA CYS A 63 -1.03 1.69 -11.00
C CYS A 63 -1.67 2.02 -12.36
N LEU A 64 -2.84 2.69 -12.34
CA LEU A 64 -3.48 3.18 -13.55
C LEU A 64 -2.52 4.12 -14.32
N LEU A 65 -1.99 5.14 -13.65
CA LEU A 65 -1.07 6.10 -14.26
C LEU A 65 0.19 5.43 -14.80
N GLY A 66 0.75 4.47 -14.07
CA GLY A 66 1.90 3.68 -14.52
C GLY A 66 1.63 2.88 -15.78
N SER A 67 0.39 2.44 -16.01
CA SER A 67 -0.02 1.74 -17.24
C SER A 67 -0.26 2.69 -18.43
N LEU A 68 -0.59 3.96 -18.15
CA LEU A 68 -0.91 4.98 -19.17
C LEU A 68 0.31 5.82 -19.58
N LEU A 69 1.25 6.05 -18.65
CA LEU A 69 2.41 6.91 -18.87
C LEU A 69 3.45 6.19 -19.75
N PRO A 70 3.85 6.77 -20.89
CA PRO A 70 4.86 6.18 -21.77
C PRO A 70 6.27 6.22 -21.16
N HIS A 71 6.46 6.91 -20.03
CA HIS A 71 7.76 7.14 -19.41
C HIS A 71 7.77 6.60 -17.98
N PRO A 72 8.47 5.48 -17.71
CA PRO A 72 8.48 4.86 -16.38
C PRO A 72 9.03 5.79 -15.30
N GLN A 73 9.86 6.77 -15.67
CA GLN A 73 10.42 7.78 -14.77
C GLN A 73 9.34 8.63 -14.09
N VAL A 74 8.26 8.98 -14.79
CA VAL A 74 7.17 9.80 -14.22
C VAL A 74 6.40 9.00 -13.18
N ALA A 75 6.08 7.73 -13.47
CA ALA A 75 5.42 6.84 -12.53
C ALA A 75 6.26 6.61 -11.26
N LEU A 76 7.58 6.47 -11.39
CA LEU A 76 8.49 6.34 -10.25
C LEU A 76 8.57 7.64 -9.43
N TRP A 77 8.63 8.79 -10.09
CA TRP A 77 8.62 10.09 -9.41
C TRP A 77 7.31 10.31 -8.64
N LEU A 78 6.17 9.97 -9.23
CA LEU A 78 4.87 10.00 -8.56
C LEU A 78 4.83 9.00 -7.39
N THR A 79 5.34 7.79 -7.57
CA THR A 79 5.46 6.78 -6.50
C THR A 79 6.24 7.34 -5.31
N TYR A 80 7.40 7.96 -5.57
CA TYR A 80 8.19 8.61 -4.53
C TYR A 80 7.41 9.71 -3.80
N ILE A 81 6.80 10.64 -4.55
CA ILE A 81 6.04 11.76 -3.98
C ILE A 81 4.88 11.28 -3.12
N PHE A 82 4.07 10.38 -3.64
CA PHE A 82 2.91 9.88 -2.89
C PHE A 82 3.34 9.03 -1.69
N THR A 83 4.45 8.29 -1.77
CA THR A 83 4.99 7.59 -0.60
C THR A 83 5.46 8.57 0.48
N VAL A 84 6.10 9.68 0.11
CA VAL A 84 6.45 10.76 1.05
C VAL A 84 5.19 11.39 1.65
N LEU A 85 4.20 11.72 0.82
CA LEU A 85 2.93 12.28 1.28
C LEU A 85 2.20 11.35 2.24
N HIS A 86 2.18 10.04 1.97
CA HIS A 86 1.64 9.04 2.89
C HIS A 86 2.41 9.04 4.22
N GLY A 87 3.74 9.07 4.17
CA GLY A 87 4.58 9.15 5.37
C GLY A 87 4.29 10.38 6.26
N TRP A 88 3.96 11.53 5.65
CA TRP A 88 3.60 12.74 6.40
C TRP A 88 2.15 12.77 6.87
N THR A 89 1.20 12.41 5.99
CA THR A 89 -0.25 12.52 6.28
C THR A 89 -0.75 11.41 7.21
N LEU A 90 -0.09 10.25 7.20
CA LEU A 90 -0.52 9.06 7.93
C LEU A 90 0.34 8.78 9.18
N ALA A 91 1.07 9.80 9.65
CA ALA A 91 1.87 9.69 10.87
C ALA A 91 1.02 9.15 12.04
N GLY A 92 1.58 8.19 12.77
CA GLY A 92 0.90 7.50 13.87
C GLY A 92 0.05 6.30 13.45
N SER A 93 0.07 5.91 12.17
CA SER A 93 -0.56 4.68 11.67
C SER A 93 0.45 3.78 10.99
N VAL A 94 0.18 2.48 10.97
CA VAL A 94 1.04 1.44 10.40
C VAL A 94 0.62 1.11 8.97
N GLY A 95 -0.68 0.92 8.75
CA GLY A 95 -1.27 0.77 7.41
C GLY A 95 -0.87 -0.52 6.66
N ASN A 96 -0.15 -1.44 7.31
CA ASN A 96 0.39 -2.66 6.72
C ASN A 96 0.29 -3.83 7.73
N PRO A 97 -0.49 -4.89 7.42
CA PRO A 97 -0.58 -6.08 8.27
C PRO A 97 0.76 -6.75 8.58
N ALA A 98 1.72 -6.77 7.65
CA ALA A 98 3.04 -7.34 7.87
C ALA A 98 3.78 -6.62 9.02
N SER A 99 3.78 -5.28 8.97
CA SER A 99 4.34 -4.42 10.00
C SER A 99 3.58 -4.53 11.33
N SER A 100 2.25 -4.69 11.30
CA SER A 100 1.44 -4.91 12.50
C SER A 100 1.78 -6.22 13.20
N ILE A 101 1.98 -7.30 12.45
CA ILE A 101 2.43 -8.58 13.01
C ILE A 101 3.85 -8.41 13.60
N GLN A 102 4.73 -7.61 12.97
CA GLN A 102 6.08 -7.36 13.50
C GLN A 102 6.01 -6.66 14.88
N GLN A 103 5.12 -5.68 15.04
CA GLN A 103 4.90 -5.00 16.32
C GLN A 103 4.35 -5.95 17.39
N PHE A 104 3.45 -6.86 17.01
CA PHE A 104 2.95 -7.91 17.91
C PHE A 104 4.09 -8.83 18.40
N TYR A 105 4.95 -9.34 17.50
CA TYR A 105 6.09 -10.18 17.89
C TYR A 105 7.14 -9.46 18.75
N LYS A 106 7.27 -8.14 18.61
CA LYS A 106 8.13 -7.31 19.47
C LYS A 106 7.50 -7.01 20.84
N GLY A 107 6.30 -7.50 21.13
CA GLY A 107 5.57 -7.18 22.36
C GLY A 107 5.06 -5.73 22.43
N GLN A 108 5.06 -4.99 21.32
CA GLN A 108 4.61 -3.59 21.25
C GLN A 108 3.09 -3.46 21.15
N LEU A 109 2.40 -4.54 20.74
CA LEU A 109 0.94 -4.62 20.66
C LEU A 109 0.46 -5.87 21.39
N GLY A 110 -0.61 -5.74 22.19
CA GLY A 110 -1.35 -6.90 22.69
C GLY A 110 -2.22 -7.54 21.60
N VAL A 111 -2.61 -8.81 21.80
CA VAL A 111 -3.38 -9.59 20.80
C VAL A 111 -4.67 -8.89 20.34
N HIS A 112 -5.43 -8.32 21.28
CA HIS A 112 -6.68 -7.61 20.95
C HIS A 112 -6.42 -6.35 20.08
N ALA A 113 -5.40 -5.57 20.42
CA ALA A 113 -5.04 -4.36 19.68
C ALA A 113 -4.53 -4.72 18.28
N TRP A 114 -3.71 -5.76 18.16
CA TRP A 114 -3.26 -6.30 16.88
C TRP A 114 -4.44 -6.76 16.01
N CYS A 115 -5.37 -7.57 16.54
CA CYS A 115 -6.57 -7.99 15.81
C CYS A 115 -7.38 -6.80 15.30
N LEU A 116 -7.63 -5.81 16.17
CA LEU A 116 -8.40 -4.63 15.81
C LEU A 116 -7.71 -3.82 14.70
N GLN A 117 -6.41 -3.59 14.83
CA GLN A 117 -5.59 -2.88 13.85
C GLN A 117 -5.55 -3.61 12.50
N THR A 118 -5.30 -4.91 12.48
CA THR A 118 -5.27 -5.70 11.23
C THR A 118 -6.65 -5.78 10.59
N SER A 119 -7.73 -5.88 11.39
CA SER A 119 -9.09 -5.83 10.86
C SER A 119 -9.42 -4.49 10.20
N ALA A 120 -8.95 -3.37 10.77
CA ALA A 120 -9.10 -2.05 10.16
C ALA A 120 -8.40 -1.96 8.80
N GLN A 121 -7.19 -2.51 8.69
CA GLN A 121 -6.40 -2.50 7.46
C GLN A 121 -7.08 -3.30 6.34
N PHE A 122 -7.58 -4.51 6.63
CA PHE A 122 -8.32 -5.29 5.62
C PHE A 122 -9.69 -4.70 5.28
N ALA A 123 -10.42 -4.15 6.26
CA ALA A 123 -11.66 -3.44 5.99
C ALA A 123 -11.43 -2.24 5.06
N ALA A 124 -10.36 -1.49 5.30
CA ALA A 124 -9.96 -0.39 4.43
C ALA A 124 -9.57 -0.85 3.02
N ALA A 125 -8.88 -1.98 2.88
CA ALA A 125 -8.53 -2.55 1.58
C ALA A 125 -9.79 -2.89 0.74
N VAL A 126 -10.80 -3.48 1.37
CA VAL A 126 -12.11 -3.76 0.75
C VAL A 126 -12.79 -2.45 0.35
N LEU A 127 -12.89 -1.50 1.29
CA LEU A 127 -13.53 -0.21 1.03
C LEU A 127 -12.83 0.57 -0.09
N ALA A 128 -11.50 0.54 -0.13
CA ALA A 128 -10.71 1.16 -1.18
C ALA A 128 -10.99 0.53 -2.54
N HIS A 129 -10.97 -0.81 -2.65
CA HIS A 129 -11.28 -1.50 -3.91
C HIS A 129 -12.67 -1.13 -4.43
N LEU A 130 -13.68 -1.16 -3.56
CA LEU A 130 -15.05 -0.78 -3.93
C LEU A 130 -15.16 0.70 -4.30
N CYS A 131 -14.52 1.59 -3.54
CA CYS A 131 -14.51 3.02 -3.81
C CYS A 131 -13.89 3.32 -5.18
N MET A 132 -12.73 2.72 -5.49
CA MET A 132 -12.06 2.93 -6.77
C MET A 132 -12.89 2.41 -7.94
N LYS A 133 -13.54 1.24 -7.80
CA LYS A 133 -14.50 0.78 -8.79
C LYS A 133 -15.65 1.77 -9.02
N LEU A 134 -16.23 2.32 -7.95
CA LEU A 134 -17.28 3.32 -8.07
C LEU A 134 -16.79 4.56 -8.81
N ILE A 135 -15.60 5.07 -8.45
CA ILE A 135 -14.98 6.23 -9.11
C ILE A 135 -14.70 5.93 -10.59
N TRP A 136 -14.17 4.76 -10.91
CA TRP A 136 -13.85 4.38 -12.28
C TRP A 136 -15.11 4.13 -13.13
N MET A 137 -16.19 3.63 -12.53
CA MET A 137 -17.50 3.50 -13.20
C MET A 137 -18.11 4.84 -13.61
N LEU A 138 -17.75 5.94 -12.94
CA LEU A 138 -18.18 7.28 -13.37
C LEU A 138 -17.54 7.70 -14.71
N GLY A 139 -16.52 6.97 -15.18
CA GLY A 139 -16.01 7.10 -16.54
C GLY A 139 -15.39 8.46 -16.86
N PHE A 140 -14.85 9.16 -15.85
CA PHE A 140 -14.24 10.48 -16.05
C PHE A 140 -13.14 10.50 -17.13
N THR A 141 -12.50 9.35 -17.38
CA THR A 141 -11.40 9.18 -18.34
C THR A 141 -11.53 7.87 -19.12
N SER A 142 -10.84 7.80 -20.26
CA SER A 142 -10.72 6.54 -21.01
C SER A 142 -9.94 5.49 -20.23
N GLY A 143 -8.94 5.93 -19.44
CA GLY A 143 -8.17 5.10 -18.51
C GLY A 143 -9.05 4.41 -17.45
N HIS A 144 -9.94 5.14 -16.79
CA HIS A 144 -10.86 4.59 -15.78
C HIS A 144 -11.74 3.48 -16.37
N SER A 145 -12.26 3.71 -17.57
CA SER A 145 -13.11 2.73 -18.26
C SER A 145 -12.32 1.46 -18.61
N ARG A 146 -11.03 1.58 -18.97
CA ARG A 146 -10.15 0.44 -19.26
C ARG A 146 -9.73 -0.32 -18.01
N ALA A 147 -9.65 0.34 -16.86
CA ALA A 147 -9.31 -0.27 -15.57
C ALA A 147 -10.51 -0.92 -14.86
N LEU A 148 -11.73 -0.70 -15.35
CA LEU A 148 -12.95 -1.23 -14.77
C LEU A 148 -13.08 -2.77 -14.80
N PRO A 149 -12.63 -3.51 -15.85
CA PRO A 149 -12.71 -4.96 -15.86
C PRO A 149 -11.91 -5.56 -14.69
N ASP A 150 -12.61 -6.09 -13.69
CA ASP A 150 -11.99 -6.72 -12.51
C ASP A 150 -11.66 -8.20 -12.77
N LEU A 151 -11.17 -8.50 -13.98
CA LEU A 151 -10.73 -9.85 -14.34
C LEU A 151 -9.31 -10.06 -13.79
N CYS A 152 -9.05 -11.23 -13.21
CA CYS A 152 -7.70 -11.55 -12.78
C CYS A 152 -6.73 -11.56 -13.98
N SER A 153 -6.01 -10.47 -14.17
CA SER A 153 -5.10 -10.26 -15.30
C SER A 153 -3.72 -10.88 -15.05
N ASN A 154 -3.63 -11.83 -14.11
CA ASN A 154 -2.39 -12.45 -13.60
C ASN A 154 -1.24 -11.44 -13.40
N PRO A 155 -1.35 -10.51 -12.43
CA PRO A 155 -0.31 -9.50 -12.15
C PRO A 155 1.06 -10.08 -11.77
N ILE A 156 1.16 -11.37 -11.44
CA ILE A 156 2.44 -12.05 -11.27
C ILE A 156 2.96 -12.44 -12.67
N GLN A 157 3.87 -11.62 -13.20
CA GLN A 157 4.47 -11.78 -14.53
C GLN A 157 5.75 -12.65 -14.51
N THR A 158 5.89 -13.51 -13.50
CA THR A 158 7.05 -14.39 -13.28
C THR A 158 6.64 -15.70 -12.63
N THR A 159 7.60 -16.61 -12.37
CA THR A 159 7.31 -17.86 -11.66
C THR A 159 6.96 -17.59 -10.20
N ILE A 160 6.14 -18.44 -9.59
CA ILE A 160 5.75 -18.30 -8.17
C ILE A 160 6.98 -18.25 -7.25
N SER A 161 8.02 -19.06 -7.54
CA SER A 161 9.27 -19.05 -6.75
C SER A 161 10.01 -17.71 -6.86
N ASN A 162 10.09 -17.12 -8.06
CA ASN A 162 10.74 -15.83 -8.25
C ASN A 162 9.93 -14.71 -7.62
N ALA A 163 8.60 -14.73 -7.77
CA ALA A 163 7.70 -13.78 -7.16
C ALA A 163 7.80 -13.81 -5.62
N PHE A 164 7.80 -15.02 -5.05
CA PHE A 164 8.03 -15.24 -3.63
C PHE A 164 9.38 -14.65 -3.17
N GLY A 165 10.46 -14.95 -3.89
CA GLY A 165 11.80 -14.46 -3.55
C GLY A 165 11.91 -12.93 -3.59
N LEU A 166 11.30 -12.29 -4.58
CA LEU A 166 11.28 -10.83 -4.72
C LEU A 166 10.46 -10.16 -3.61
N GLU A 167 9.22 -10.59 -3.41
CA GLU A 167 8.34 -10.03 -2.37
C GLU A 167 8.91 -10.27 -0.96
N PHE A 168 9.54 -11.43 -0.72
CA PHE A 168 10.27 -11.69 0.52
C PHE A 168 11.45 -10.74 0.70
N LEU A 169 12.29 -10.57 -0.33
CA LEU A 169 13.46 -9.69 -0.28
C LEU A 169 13.07 -8.23 -0.04
N PHE A 170 12.08 -7.71 -0.77
CA PHE A 170 11.59 -6.34 -0.60
C PHE A 170 11.00 -6.13 0.80
N SER A 171 10.19 -7.08 1.26
CA SER A 171 9.62 -7.02 2.61
C SER A 171 10.70 -7.06 3.68
N PHE A 172 11.67 -7.97 3.56
CA PHE A 172 12.80 -8.08 4.49
C PHE A 172 13.61 -6.77 4.56
N LEU A 173 14.00 -6.23 3.41
CA LEU A 173 14.79 -4.99 3.35
C LEU A 173 14.00 -3.78 3.88
N LEU A 174 12.69 -3.71 3.64
CA LEU A 174 11.84 -2.67 4.21
C LEU A 174 11.81 -2.76 5.73
N HIS A 175 11.53 -3.94 6.29
CA HIS A 175 11.46 -4.14 7.74
C HIS A 175 12.83 -3.96 8.42
N LEU A 176 13.92 -4.39 7.77
CA LEU A 176 15.29 -4.16 8.23
C LEU A 176 15.61 -2.66 8.26
N THR A 177 15.23 -1.91 7.21
CA THR A 177 15.40 -0.45 7.16
C THR A 177 14.62 0.25 8.26
N LEU A 178 13.35 -0.13 8.46
CA LEU A 178 12.50 0.44 9.51
C LEU A 178 13.07 0.21 10.91
N LEU A 179 13.75 -0.92 11.10
CA LEU A 179 14.44 -1.29 12.33
C LEU A 179 15.76 -0.55 12.52
N GLN A 180 16.66 -0.56 11.53
CA GLN A 180 17.96 0.10 11.67
C GLN A 180 17.81 1.60 11.86
N PHE A 181 16.94 2.21 11.07
CA PHE A 181 16.74 3.66 11.09
C PHE A 181 15.58 4.07 11.99
N GLN A 182 15.33 3.32 13.07
CA GLN A 182 14.28 3.66 14.03
C GLN A 182 14.57 4.93 14.83
N ALA A 183 15.85 5.21 15.13
CA ALA A 183 16.30 6.40 15.85
C ALA A 183 16.50 7.64 14.93
N MET A 184 16.31 7.48 13.62
CA MET A 184 16.42 8.57 12.66
C MET A 184 15.25 9.56 12.81
N SER A 185 15.48 10.83 12.47
CA SER A 185 14.41 11.83 12.48
C SER A 185 13.24 11.40 11.59
N PRO A 186 11.97 11.64 12.01
CA PRO A 186 10.81 11.19 11.26
C PRO A 186 10.80 11.67 9.81
N THR A 187 11.19 12.92 9.55
CA THR A 187 11.25 13.50 8.20
C THR A 187 12.24 12.77 7.31
N MET A 188 13.45 12.50 7.79
CA MET A 188 14.47 11.78 6.99
C MET A 188 14.06 10.32 6.79
N LYS A 189 13.47 9.69 7.81
CA LYS A 189 12.96 8.32 7.73
C LYS A 189 11.90 8.18 6.63
N VAL A 190 10.99 9.15 6.49
CA VAL A 190 9.98 9.16 5.42
C VAL A 190 10.62 9.17 4.04
N HIS A 191 11.62 10.03 3.82
CA HIS A 191 12.33 10.08 2.52
C HIS A 191 13.12 8.81 2.24
N LEU A 192 13.80 8.26 3.26
CA LEU A 192 14.54 6.99 3.12
C LEU A 192 13.62 5.84 2.73
N VAL A 193 12.48 5.69 3.42
CA VAL A 193 11.48 4.66 3.11
C VAL A 193 10.88 4.89 1.72
N ALA A 194 10.59 6.13 1.35
CA ALA A 194 10.06 6.44 0.02
C ALA A 194 11.04 6.11 -1.11
N LEU A 195 12.33 6.42 -0.94
CA LEU A 195 13.38 6.04 -1.89
C LEU A 195 13.51 4.52 -2.00
N LEU A 196 13.47 3.82 -0.87
CA LEU A 196 13.57 2.36 -0.83
C LEU A 196 12.39 1.71 -1.57
N ILE A 197 11.15 2.11 -1.26
CA ILE A 197 9.94 1.64 -1.92
C ILE A 197 9.99 1.93 -3.43
N THR A 198 10.36 3.15 -3.81
CA THR A 198 10.49 3.52 -5.23
C THR A 198 11.52 2.67 -5.95
N SER A 199 12.63 2.31 -5.27
CA SER A 199 13.65 1.43 -5.82
C SER A 199 13.14 -0.01 -6.00
N PHE A 200 12.30 -0.51 -5.09
CA PHE A 200 11.66 -1.82 -5.23
C PHE A 200 10.66 -1.85 -6.38
N VAL A 201 9.84 -0.80 -6.51
CA VAL A 201 8.91 -0.65 -7.64
C VAL A 201 9.66 -0.60 -8.97
N TYR A 202 10.79 0.12 -9.02
CA TYR A 202 11.66 0.11 -10.20
C TYR A 202 12.22 -1.30 -10.51
N ALA A 203 12.73 -2.00 -9.49
CA ALA A 203 13.41 -3.29 -9.67
C ALA A 203 12.45 -4.45 -9.99
N GLY A 204 11.28 -4.49 -9.36
CA GLY A 204 10.38 -5.66 -9.41
C GLY A 204 8.89 -5.35 -9.58
N GLY A 205 8.52 -4.07 -9.72
CA GLY A 205 7.11 -3.67 -9.87
C GLY A 205 6.44 -4.28 -11.10
N HIS A 206 7.14 -4.39 -12.23
CA HIS A 206 6.62 -5.04 -13.44
C HIS A 206 6.48 -6.57 -13.31
N LEU A 207 7.11 -7.19 -12.32
CA LEU A 207 7.09 -8.65 -12.10
C LEU A 207 6.02 -9.07 -11.08
N THR A 208 5.84 -8.27 -10.03
CA THR A 208 5.06 -8.63 -8.83
C THR A 208 4.19 -7.50 -8.30
N GLY A 209 4.28 -6.30 -8.87
CA GLY A 209 3.71 -5.08 -8.29
C GLY A 209 4.58 -4.46 -7.19
N ALA A 210 5.54 -5.20 -6.61
CA ALA A 210 6.35 -4.79 -5.47
C ALA A 210 5.47 -4.25 -4.33
N VAL A 211 4.61 -5.12 -3.78
CA VAL A 211 3.51 -4.69 -2.91
C VAL A 211 3.90 -4.66 -1.45
N PHE A 212 4.60 -5.70 -0.95
CA PHE A 212 5.13 -5.83 0.43
C PHE A 212 4.16 -5.40 1.56
N ASN A 213 2.84 -5.44 1.29
CA ASN A 213 1.75 -5.10 2.19
C ASN A 213 0.52 -5.99 1.87
N PRO A 214 0.08 -6.88 2.79
CA PRO A 214 -0.97 -7.84 2.46
C PRO A 214 -2.34 -7.19 2.25
N ALA A 215 -2.64 -6.09 2.96
CA ALA A 215 -3.89 -5.36 2.79
C ALA A 215 -3.92 -4.65 1.43
N LEU A 216 -2.79 -4.05 1.03
CA LEU A 216 -2.66 -3.43 -0.29
C LEU A 216 -2.79 -4.46 -1.42
N ALA A 217 -2.13 -5.61 -1.30
CA ALA A 217 -2.24 -6.69 -2.27
C ALA A 217 -3.69 -7.18 -2.40
N PHE A 218 -4.38 -7.33 -1.27
CA PHE A 218 -5.79 -7.69 -1.26
C PHE A 218 -6.68 -6.64 -1.95
N SER A 219 -6.38 -5.35 -1.75
CA SER A 219 -7.11 -4.26 -2.40
C SER A 219 -6.89 -4.21 -3.91
N LEU A 220 -5.66 -4.42 -4.39
CA LEU A 220 -5.32 -4.31 -5.82
C LEU A 220 -5.70 -5.58 -6.61
N HIS A 221 -5.73 -6.73 -5.95
CA HIS A 221 -5.83 -8.03 -6.62
C HIS A 221 -6.99 -8.88 -6.09
N GLY A 222 -8.05 -8.26 -5.58
CA GLY A 222 -9.19 -8.94 -4.96
C GLY A 222 -9.75 -10.09 -5.79
N SER A 223 -9.94 -9.90 -7.10
CA SER A 223 -10.43 -10.96 -8.00
C SER A 223 -9.43 -12.09 -8.22
N CYS A 224 -8.14 -11.80 -8.21
CA CYS A 224 -7.12 -12.84 -8.26
C CYS A 224 -7.01 -13.66 -6.97
N PHE A 225 -7.34 -13.08 -5.81
CA PHE A 225 -7.48 -13.86 -4.58
C PHE A 225 -8.65 -14.84 -4.66
N ILE A 226 -9.70 -14.54 -5.43
CA ILE A 226 -10.81 -15.47 -5.68
C ILE A 226 -10.38 -16.58 -6.63
N ASP A 227 -9.75 -16.22 -7.76
CA ASP A 227 -9.42 -17.17 -8.83
C ASP A 227 -8.16 -18.01 -8.54
N GLN A 228 -7.19 -17.47 -7.81
CA GLN A 228 -5.84 -18.02 -7.61
C GLN A 228 -5.37 -17.89 -6.15
N PHE A 229 -6.29 -18.11 -5.21
CA PHE A 229 -6.09 -17.87 -3.77
C PHE A 229 -4.72 -18.30 -3.23
N TRP A 230 -4.31 -19.55 -3.47
CA TRP A 230 -3.07 -20.11 -2.92
C TRP A 230 -1.82 -19.41 -3.43
N ASN A 231 -1.76 -19.09 -4.73
CA ASN A 231 -0.62 -18.41 -5.32
C ASN A 231 -0.44 -17.00 -4.71
N TYR A 232 -1.55 -16.28 -4.52
CA TYR A 232 -1.53 -14.93 -3.97
C TYR A 232 -1.29 -14.91 -2.46
N LEU A 233 -1.85 -15.88 -1.73
CA LEU A 233 -1.57 -16.05 -0.31
C LEU A 233 -0.08 -16.31 -0.08
N VAL A 234 0.52 -17.23 -0.84
CA VAL A 234 1.95 -17.54 -0.71
C VAL A 234 2.80 -16.30 -1.03
N VAL A 235 2.56 -15.63 -2.15
CA VAL A 235 3.40 -14.52 -2.60
C VAL A 235 3.22 -13.23 -1.79
N TYR A 236 1.99 -12.85 -1.44
CA TYR A 236 1.70 -11.54 -0.83
C TYR A 236 1.35 -11.59 0.66
N TYR A 237 1.11 -12.76 1.24
CA TYR A 237 0.87 -12.90 2.67
C TYR A 237 2.05 -13.60 3.37
N THR A 238 2.44 -14.79 2.90
CA THR A 238 3.42 -15.61 3.65
C THR A 238 4.84 -15.04 3.62
N THR A 239 5.29 -14.47 2.50
CA THR A 239 6.59 -13.77 2.34
C THR A 239 6.79 -12.63 3.33
N GLN A 240 5.68 -12.03 3.75
CA GLN A 240 5.63 -10.84 4.57
C GLN A 240 5.41 -11.16 6.06
N THR A 241 5.22 -12.44 6.41
CA THR A 241 5.04 -12.83 7.80
C THR A 241 6.36 -12.72 8.58
N PRO A 242 6.34 -12.11 9.77
CA PRO A 242 7.53 -11.96 10.59
C PRO A 242 8.15 -13.26 11.05
N ILE A 243 7.48 -14.42 11.00
CA ILE A 243 8.16 -15.70 11.31
C ILE A 243 9.33 -15.92 10.34
N LEU A 244 9.15 -15.59 9.06
CA LEU A 244 10.20 -15.69 8.05
C LEU A 244 11.23 -14.55 8.19
N ILE A 245 10.80 -13.34 8.59
CA ILE A 245 11.66 -12.15 8.67
C ILE A 245 12.44 -12.08 9.99
N CYS A 246 11.84 -12.46 11.12
CA CYS A 246 12.43 -12.56 12.45
C CYS A 246 13.43 -13.71 12.58
N PHE A 247 13.37 -14.74 11.72
CA PHE A 247 14.42 -15.76 11.69
C PHE A 247 15.78 -15.18 11.25
N PHE A 248 15.77 -14.09 10.47
CA PHE A 248 16.97 -13.42 9.94
C PHE A 248 17.30 -12.09 10.61
N LEU A 249 16.38 -11.52 11.38
CA LEU A 249 16.63 -10.33 12.18
C LEU A 249 16.97 -10.78 13.59
N PRO A 250 18.21 -10.61 14.09
CA PRO A 250 18.49 -10.88 15.48
C PRO A 250 17.54 -10.02 16.32
N PHE A 251 16.78 -10.67 17.20
CA PHE A 251 16.14 -9.99 18.31
C PHE A 251 17.25 -9.43 19.19
N SER A 252 17.74 -8.25 18.83
CA SER A 252 18.65 -7.52 19.68
C SER A 252 17.81 -7.01 20.83
N ASN A 253 17.93 -7.69 21.98
CA ASN A 253 17.45 -7.19 23.26
C ASN A 253 18.20 -5.87 23.54
N TYR A 254 17.57 -4.75 23.22
CA TYR A 254 17.94 -3.41 23.69
C TYR A 254 16.69 -2.70 24.16
#